data_AF-A0A7H8M5I6-F1
#
_entry.id   AF-A0A7H8M5I6-F1
#
_cell.length_a   1.000
_cell.length_b   1.000
_cell.length_c   1.000
_cell.angle_alpha   90.00
_cell.angle_beta   90.00
_cell.angle_gamma   90.00
#
_symmetry.space_group_name_H-M   'P 1'
#
loop_
_entity.id
_entity.type
_entity.pdbx_description
1 polymer ?
#
loop_
_entity_poly.entity_id
_entity_poly.type
_entity_poly.pdbx_seq_one_letter_code
_entity_poly.pdbx_strand_id
1 'polypeptide(L)'
;MAYFVLPGKGRRVYRLAIARRIVDGTARGARDRSAAGLARRRTRVLRRALRPSRRLQIGLGPWLRALPARLPDPALTAALSRLAPHVRAAYVLRYVEGLPRYEIRDQLIQLGVRDPWSTIRAAEAVRVPAPRGADRFDAETLRPVRTRSVLPLATAAILTAGLVGALVATEHDDSRATSARPPRLVSAAPGAWTRGARTLDAWPARGDLAGDRAFTRRAAAAWAAAPAGRRAAGGTAQLLYAGRLDGTPLAVMRRGDRLARYTPGRLEVTAAGTGPSAPIALGGGRYLIAPWEPPPETFGGDALPVSGGVTAPVRARTDCGRGPLFHLGSRTVGDLGGPRAADLGYHTPSWRPGGADRPARLGKGARATWDRVACATPRPARPVAAATAHDFWSGRLPHGGPSADWICARLAYAAGGTTGQAVLLGADDRATGACDPARPVSGTWWQAPSDRWYYVAAAGRGLVPHAGGVERSTTRKGLLVGTGTPRTPVALTAR
;
A
#
# COMPACT_ATOMS: atom_id res chain seq x y z
N MET A 1 -10.02 20.03 -16.01
CA MET A 1 -10.18 21.43 -15.54
C MET A 1 -8.93 22.33 -15.45
N ALA A 2 -8.03 22.17 -14.47
CA ALA A 2 -7.07 23.24 -14.06
C ALA A 2 -6.12 23.72 -15.18
N TYR A 3 -5.61 22.79 -16.00
CA TYR A 3 -4.76 23.09 -17.15
C TYR A 3 -5.41 24.08 -18.11
N PHE A 4 -6.68 23.88 -18.43
CA PHE A 4 -7.42 24.73 -19.36
C PHE A 4 -7.73 26.11 -18.78
N VAL A 5 -7.88 26.25 -17.46
CA VAL A 5 -8.22 27.53 -16.81
C VAL A 5 -7.02 28.44 -16.58
N LEU A 6 -5.80 27.89 -16.48
CA LEU A 6 -4.58 28.67 -16.32
C LEU A 6 -4.39 29.70 -17.46
N PRO A 7 -3.77 30.86 -17.18
CA PRO A 7 -3.46 31.85 -18.21
C PRO A 7 -2.50 31.29 -19.27
N GLY A 8 -2.59 31.77 -20.51
CA GLY A 8 -1.80 31.29 -21.66
C GLY A 8 -0.31 31.63 -21.66
N LYS A 9 0.27 32.05 -20.54
CA LYS A 9 1.67 32.49 -20.49
C LYS A 9 2.58 31.31 -20.15
N GLY A 10 3.55 31.03 -21.02
CA GLY A 10 4.62 30.04 -20.79
C GLY A 10 4.48 28.72 -21.56
N ARG A 11 5.52 27.88 -21.49
CA ARG A 11 5.59 26.57 -22.17
C ARG A 11 4.47 25.64 -21.68
N ARG A 12 3.80 24.91 -22.59
CA ARG A 12 2.67 23.99 -22.31
C ARG A 12 2.98 22.97 -21.20
N VAL A 13 4.21 22.47 -21.19
CA VAL A 13 4.76 21.55 -20.20
C VAL A 13 4.73 22.16 -18.78
N TYR A 14 5.13 23.42 -18.62
CA TYR A 14 5.10 24.13 -17.34
C TYR A 14 3.67 24.39 -16.88
N ARG A 15 2.78 24.72 -17.81
CA ARG A 15 1.35 24.90 -17.54
C ARG A 15 0.73 23.62 -16.97
N LEU A 16 1.09 22.45 -17.49
CA LEU A 16 0.63 21.18 -16.95
C LEU A 16 1.22 20.90 -15.56
N ALA A 17 2.51 21.16 -15.35
CA ALA A 17 3.13 21.00 -14.04
C ALA A 17 2.45 21.89 -12.97
N ILE A 18 2.14 23.14 -13.30
CA ILE A 18 1.41 24.06 -12.42
C ILE A 18 -0.01 23.56 -12.16
N ALA A 19 -0.73 23.13 -13.20
CA ALA A 19 -2.08 22.58 -13.06
C ALA A 19 -2.10 21.38 -12.10
N ARG A 20 -1.13 20.48 -12.25
CA ARG A 20 -0.97 19.32 -11.38
C ARG A 20 -0.68 19.71 -9.94
N ARG A 21 0.26 20.64 -9.71
CA ARG A 21 0.57 21.18 -8.38
C ARG A 21 -0.65 21.82 -7.71
N ILE A 22 -1.52 22.49 -8.47
CA ILE A 22 -2.78 23.05 -7.97
C ILE A 22 -3.75 21.94 -7.54
N VAL A 23 -3.91 20.90 -8.36
CA VAL A 23 -4.82 19.78 -8.07
C VAL A 23 -4.36 18.96 -6.87
N ASP A 24 -3.05 18.70 -6.78
CA ASP A 24 -2.44 17.97 -5.65
C ASP A 24 -2.53 18.80 -4.36
N GLY A 25 -2.21 20.10 -4.41
CA GLY A 25 -2.24 20.99 -3.25
C GLY A 25 -3.65 21.39 -2.76
N THR A 26 -4.70 21.02 -3.49
CA THR A 26 -6.10 21.28 -3.08
C THR A 26 -6.85 20.03 -2.60
N ALA A 27 -6.22 18.85 -2.72
CA ALA A 27 -6.75 17.58 -2.24
C ALA A 27 -6.68 17.49 -0.71
N ARG A 28 -7.80 17.15 -0.06
CA ARG A 28 -7.92 16.97 1.40
C ARG A 28 -8.31 15.54 1.79
N GLY A 29 -8.00 14.56 0.93
CA GLY A 29 -8.20 13.14 1.20
C GLY A 29 -9.68 12.77 1.36
N ALA A 30 -10.05 12.16 2.49
CA ALA A 30 -11.39 11.62 2.74
C ALA A 30 -12.52 12.67 2.64
N ARG A 31 -12.23 13.94 2.94
CA ARG A 31 -13.22 15.04 2.93
C ARG A 31 -13.69 15.44 1.52
N ASP A 32 -12.97 15.02 0.48
CA ASP A 32 -13.31 15.33 -0.91
C ASP A 32 -14.02 14.17 -1.64
N ARG A 33 -14.40 13.09 -0.94
CA ARG A 33 -15.04 11.90 -1.55
C ARG A 33 -16.54 12.03 -1.79
N SER A 34 -17.24 12.88 -1.03
CA SER A 34 -18.68 13.13 -1.24
C SER A 34 -18.91 14.11 -2.39
N ALA A 35 -20.11 14.11 -2.97
CA ALA A 35 -20.49 15.05 -4.04
C ALA A 35 -20.26 16.53 -3.63
N ALA A 36 -20.64 16.90 -2.40
CA ALA A 36 -20.37 18.23 -1.83
C ALA A 36 -18.87 18.49 -1.59
N GLY A 37 -18.09 17.45 -1.26
CA GLY A 37 -16.62 17.52 -1.16
C GLY A 37 -15.97 17.80 -2.52
N LEU A 38 -16.40 17.10 -3.56
CA LEU A 38 -15.94 17.29 -4.95
C LEU A 38 -16.29 18.69 -5.46
N ALA A 39 -17.51 19.18 -5.23
CA ALA A 39 -17.91 20.55 -5.58
C ALA A 39 -17.01 21.60 -4.91
N ARG A 40 -16.74 21.46 -3.60
CA ARG A 40 -15.83 22.36 -2.87
C ARG A 40 -14.39 22.26 -3.36
N ARG A 41 -13.92 21.07 -3.73
CA ARG A 41 -12.59 20.88 -4.34
C ARG A 41 -12.51 21.58 -5.69
N ARG A 42 -13.54 21.46 -6.53
CA ARG A 42 -13.66 22.13 -7.82
C ARG A 42 -13.51 23.65 -7.66
N THR A 43 -14.25 24.26 -6.72
CA THR A 43 -14.14 25.70 -6.41
C THR A 43 -12.72 26.10 -6.00
N ARG A 44 -12.04 25.32 -5.14
CA ARG A 44 -10.65 25.60 -4.72
C ARG A 44 -9.67 25.53 -5.89
N VAL A 45 -9.81 24.53 -6.76
CA VAL A 45 -8.98 24.36 -7.95
C VAL A 45 -9.17 25.55 -8.90
N LEU A 46 -10.42 25.93 -9.19
CA LEU A 46 -10.74 27.06 -10.06
C LEU A 46 -10.18 28.38 -9.51
N ARG A 47 -10.38 28.65 -8.21
CA ARG A 47 -9.87 29.87 -7.56
C ARG A 47 -8.35 29.98 -7.70
N ARG A 48 -7.63 28.88 -7.51
CA ARG A 48 -6.16 28.86 -7.61
C ARG A 48 -5.66 28.87 -9.06
N ALA A 49 -6.41 28.32 -10.00
CA ALA A 49 -6.08 28.33 -11.42
C ALA A 49 -6.37 29.69 -12.09
N LEU A 50 -7.39 30.41 -11.65
CA LEU A 50 -7.72 31.76 -12.13
C LEU A 50 -6.67 32.80 -11.70
N ARG A 51 -6.08 32.62 -10.52
CA ARG A 51 -5.05 33.50 -9.95
C ARG A 51 -3.84 32.69 -9.46
N PRO A 52 -3.01 32.14 -10.37
CA PRO A 52 -1.87 31.34 -9.96
C PRO A 52 -0.81 32.23 -9.30
N SER A 53 -0.42 31.92 -8.06
CA SER A 53 0.66 32.63 -7.37
C SER A 53 2.00 32.38 -8.07
N ARG A 54 2.87 33.39 -8.22
CA ARG A 54 4.23 33.26 -8.79
C ARG A 54 5.05 32.13 -8.13
N ARG A 55 4.86 31.89 -6.82
CA ARG A 55 5.50 30.80 -6.06
C ARG A 55 5.22 29.39 -6.60
N LEU A 56 4.15 29.19 -7.39
CA LEU A 56 3.86 27.90 -8.01
C LEU A 56 4.86 27.54 -9.12
N GLN A 57 5.56 28.53 -9.68
CA GLN A 57 6.56 28.34 -10.74
C GLN A 57 7.91 27.84 -10.18
N ILE A 58 8.18 28.02 -8.89
CA ILE A 58 9.44 27.65 -8.25
C ILE A 58 9.44 26.15 -7.91
N GLY A 59 10.50 25.43 -8.30
CA GLY A 59 10.68 24.03 -7.91
C GLY A 59 9.76 23.04 -8.62
N LEU A 60 9.39 23.29 -9.88
CA LEU A 60 8.51 22.41 -10.67
C LEU A 60 9.17 21.08 -11.11
N GLY A 61 10.46 20.88 -10.84
CA GLY A 61 11.24 19.71 -11.26
C GLY A 61 10.54 18.36 -11.04
N PRO A 62 10.01 18.06 -9.84
CA PRO A 62 9.29 16.80 -9.58
C PRO A 62 8.05 16.60 -10.45
N TRP A 63 7.33 17.67 -10.79
CA TRP A 63 6.12 17.61 -11.61
C TRP A 63 6.42 17.57 -13.11
N LEU A 64 7.56 18.12 -13.53
CA LEU A 64 8.03 18.02 -14.91
C LEU A 64 8.50 16.59 -15.26
N ARG A 65 8.93 15.79 -14.26
CA ARG A 65 9.34 14.39 -14.47
C ARG A 65 8.18 13.39 -14.54
N ALA A 66 6.96 13.83 -14.23
CA ALA A 66 5.76 12.99 -14.16
C ALA A 66 4.68 13.46 -15.16
N LEU A 67 5.11 13.95 -16.32
CA LEU A 67 4.21 14.41 -17.36
C LEU A 67 3.70 13.22 -18.20
N PRO A 68 2.42 13.23 -18.60
CA PRO A 68 1.90 12.26 -19.54
C PRO A 68 2.58 12.41 -20.91
N ALA A 69 2.67 11.31 -21.66
CA ALA A 69 3.30 11.27 -22.99
C ALA A 69 2.56 12.13 -24.03
N ARG A 70 1.28 12.46 -23.81
CA ARG A 70 0.47 13.31 -24.69
C ARG A 70 -0.10 14.51 -23.92
N LEU A 71 -0.04 15.69 -24.53
CA LEU A 71 -0.61 16.94 -24.00
C LEU A 71 -1.90 17.27 -24.77
N PRO A 72 -2.92 17.88 -24.12
CA PRO A 72 -4.18 18.26 -24.77
C PRO A 72 -3.97 19.20 -25.94
N ASP A 73 -4.86 19.17 -26.93
CA ASP A 73 -4.74 19.90 -28.21
C ASP A 73 -4.20 21.34 -28.03
N PRO A 74 -3.06 21.68 -28.68
CA PRO A 74 -2.52 23.05 -28.65
C PRO A 74 -3.52 24.10 -29.16
N ALA A 75 -4.35 23.78 -30.15
CA ALA A 75 -5.31 24.72 -30.74
C ALA A 75 -6.38 25.13 -29.71
N LEU A 76 -6.95 24.14 -29.01
CA LEU A 76 -7.89 24.40 -27.91
C LEU A 76 -7.23 25.19 -26.78
N THR A 77 -6.00 24.80 -26.40
CA THR A 77 -5.25 25.48 -25.33
C THR A 77 -4.99 26.96 -25.66
N ALA A 78 -4.65 27.26 -26.93
CA ALA A 78 -4.39 28.62 -27.42
C ALA A 78 -5.68 29.43 -27.49
N ALA A 79 -6.76 28.86 -28.03
CA ALA A 79 -8.04 29.56 -28.15
C ALA A 79 -8.63 29.94 -26.77
N LEU A 80 -8.59 29.02 -25.80
CA LEU A 80 -9.03 29.32 -24.44
C LEU A 80 -8.18 30.41 -23.78
N SER A 81 -6.89 30.49 -24.09
CA SER A 81 -6.02 31.49 -23.46
C SER A 81 -6.35 32.94 -23.81
N ARG A 82 -7.03 33.16 -24.94
CA ARG A 82 -7.51 34.48 -25.39
C ARG A 82 -8.77 34.95 -24.67
N LEU A 83 -9.49 34.02 -24.03
CA LEU A 83 -10.72 34.34 -23.29
C LEU A 83 -10.42 35.01 -21.95
N ALA A 84 -11.35 35.86 -21.51
CA ALA A 84 -11.38 36.38 -20.15
C ALA A 84 -11.38 35.22 -19.13
N PRO A 85 -10.72 35.36 -17.95
CA PRO A 85 -10.52 34.25 -17.02
C PRO A 85 -11.81 33.53 -16.59
N HIS A 86 -12.87 34.28 -16.30
CA HIS A 86 -14.14 33.72 -15.86
C HIS A 86 -14.92 33.06 -17.00
N VAL A 87 -14.85 33.62 -18.22
CA VAL A 87 -15.42 33.01 -19.44
C VAL A 87 -14.73 31.68 -19.74
N ARG A 88 -13.40 31.62 -19.59
CA ARG A 88 -12.62 30.38 -19.71
C ARG A 88 -13.03 29.33 -18.67
N ALA A 89 -13.26 29.73 -17.42
CA ALA A 89 -13.73 28.82 -16.38
C ALA A 89 -15.14 28.28 -16.70
N ALA A 90 -16.06 29.14 -17.13
CA ALA A 90 -17.41 28.74 -17.54
C ALA A 90 -17.38 27.77 -18.74
N TYR A 91 -16.55 28.05 -19.75
CA TYR A 91 -16.36 27.16 -20.91
C TYR A 91 -15.90 25.77 -20.47
N VAL A 92 -14.88 25.69 -19.59
CA VAL A 92 -14.35 24.41 -19.10
C VAL A 92 -15.40 23.64 -18.28
N LEU A 93 -16.18 24.34 -17.43
CA LEU A 93 -17.25 23.69 -16.67
C LEU A 93 -18.35 23.13 -17.57
N ARG A 94 -18.69 23.83 -18.65
CA ARG A 94 -19.73 23.40 -19.61
C ARG A 94 -19.27 22.26 -20.51
N TYR A 95 -18.15 22.45 -21.21
CA TYR A 95 -17.76 21.59 -22.33
C TYR A 95 -16.72 20.52 -21.97
N VAL A 96 -15.92 20.72 -20.92
CA VAL A 96 -14.93 19.73 -20.48
C VAL A 96 -15.49 18.86 -19.34
N GLU A 97 -16.09 19.49 -18.34
CA GLU A 97 -16.66 18.82 -17.16
C GLU A 97 -18.14 18.42 -17.35
N GLY A 98 -18.83 18.93 -18.38
CA GLY A 98 -20.19 18.52 -18.75
C GLY A 98 -21.29 19.03 -17.81
N LEU A 99 -21.05 20.10 -17.05
CA LEU A 99 -22.03 20.57 -16.06
C LEU A 99 -23.23 21.29 -16.71
N PRO A 100 -24.42 21.21 -16.08
CA PRO A 100 -25.59 21.96 -16.50
C PRO A 100 -25.48 23.45 -16.07
N ARG A 101 -26.24 24.32 -16.74
CA ARG A 101 -26.17 25.79 -16.58
C ARG A 101 -26.33 26.26 -15.12
N TYR A 102 -27.22 25.64 -14.36
CA TYR A 102 -27.48 26.01 -12.96
C TYR A 102 -26.26 25.73 -12.05
N GLU A 103 -25.57 24.59 -12.22
CA GLU A 103 -24.35 24.30 -11.45
C GLU A 103 -23.20 25.22 -11.83
N ILE A 104 -23.10 25.61 -13.11
CA ILE A 104 -22.10 26.57 -13.56
C ILE A 104 -22.34 27.92 -12.89
N ARG A 105 -23.60 28.38 -12.86
CA ARG A 105 -23.99 29.62 -12.18
C ARG A 105 -23.55 29.60 -10.72
N ASP A 106 -23.88 28.54 -9.98
CA ASP A 106 -23.55 28.43 -8.56
C ASP A 106 -22.02 28.38 -8.32
N GLN A 107 -21.27 27.73 -9.21
CA GLN A 107 -19.80 27.74 -9.17
C GLN A 107 -19.23 29.14 -9.45
N LEU A 108 -19.78 29.88 -10.40
CA LEU A 108 -19.33 31.24 -10.71
C LEU A 108 -19.64 32.23 -9.57
N ILE A 109 -20.78 32.07 -8.90
CA ILE A 109 -21.13 32.84 -7.68
C ILE A 109 -20.08 32.58 -6.59
N GLN A 110 -19.72 31.32 -6.33
CA GLN A 110 -18.67 30.98 -5.34
C GLN A 110 -17.26 31.48 -5.71
N LEU A 111 -17.05 31.82 -6.99
CA LEU A 111 -15.82 32.45 -7.48
C LEU A 111 -15.87 33.98 -7.42
N GLY A 112 -16.99 34.58 -6.98
CA GLY A 112 -17.17 36.02 -6.86
C GLY A 112 -17.46 36.73 -8.18
N VAL A 113 -18.01 36.02 -9.17
CA VAL A 113 -18.41 36.63 -10.46
C VAL A 113 -19.69 37.42 -10.26
N ARG A 114 -19.65 38.73 -10.57
CA ARG A 114 -20.79 39.65 -10.37
C ARG A 114 -21.98 39.33 -11.28
N ASP A 115 -21.72 38.96 -12.53
CA ASP A 115 -22.76 38.53 -13.48
C ASP A 115 -22.42 37.13 -14.06
N PRO A 116 -22.89 36.06 -13.39
CA PRO A 116 -22.67 34.70 -13.86
C PRO A 116 -23.31 34.40 -15.22
N TRP A 117 -24.46 35.00 -15.53
CA TRP A 117 -25.24 34.66 -16.72
C TRP A 117 -24.63 35.24 -17.99
N SER A 118 -24.13 36.48 -17.97
CA SER A 118 -23.36 37.00 -19.11
C SER A 118 -22.08 36.20 -19.33
N THR A 119 -21.43 35.75 -18.27
CA THR A 119 -20.22 34.91 -18.36
C THR A 119 -20.52 33.55 -18.99
N ILE A 120 -21.66 32.93 -18.64
CA ILE A 120 -22.12 31.67 -19.26
C ILE A 120 -22.44 31.88 -20.75
N ARG A 121 -23.20 32.93 -21.09
CA ARG A 121 -23.53 33.25 -22.50
C ARG A 121 -22.28 33.52 -23.32
N ALA A 122 -21.34 34.30 -22.78
CA ALA A 122 -20.06 34.56 -23.43
C ALA A 122 -19.27 33.27 -23.65
N ALA A 123 -19.33 32.31 -22.73
CA ALA A 123 -18.66 31.01 -22.90
C ALA A 123 -19.34 30.12 -23.93
N GLU A 124 -20.68 30.17 -24.05
CA GLU A 124 -21.44 29.41 -25.06
C GLU A 124 -21.30 29.99 -26.47
N ALA A 125 -21.10 31.29 -26.60
CA ALA A 125 -20.85 31.97 -27.87
C ALA A 125 -19.44 31.71 -28.45
N VAL A 126 -18.53 31.13 -27.67
CA VAL A 126 -17.15 30.87 -28.09
C VAL A 126 -17.11 29.70 -29.07
N ARG A 127 -16.72 29.99 -30.31
CA ARG A 127 -16.42 28.96 -31.32
C ARG A 127 -14.95 28.52 -31.21
N VAL A 128 -14.72 27.40 -30.54
CA VAL A 128 -13.41 26.72 -30.49
C VAL A 128 -13.61 25.25 -30.83
N PRO A 129 -12.56 24.54 -31.31
CA PRO A 129 -12.64 23.11 -31.59
C PRO A 129 -13.20 22.36 -30.37
N ALA A 130 -14.22 21.52 -30.58
CA ALA A 130 -14.80 20.75 -29.49
C ALA A 130 -13.71 19.88 -28.84
N PRO A 131 -13.62 19.83 -27.49
CA PRO A 131 -12.67 18.96 -26.82
C PRO A 131 -12.94 17.51 -27.24
N ARG A 132 -11.95 16.83 -27.82
CA ARG A 132 -12.09 15.42 -28.17
C ARG A 132 -12.01 14.60 -26.89
N GLY A 133 -12.66 13.43 -26.81
CA GLY A 133 -12.60 12.55 -25.63
C GLY A 133 -11.17 12.24 -25.16
N ALA A 134 -10.19 12.29 -26.08
CA ALA A 134 -8.75 12.13 -25.85
C ALA A 134 -8.04 13.35 -25.19
N ASP A 135 -8.71 14.49 -24.99
CA ASP A 135 -8.15 15.67 -24.31
C ASP A 135 -8.36 15.63 -22.78
N ARG A 136 -9.02 14.57 -22.27
CA ARG A 136 -9.09 14.27 -20.85
C ARG A 136 -7.81 13.54 -20.45
N PHE A 137 -7.18 13.99 -19.38
CA PHE A 137 -6.05 13.26 -18.80
C PHE A 137 -6.58 11.94 -18.23
N ASP A 138 -6.21 10.82 -18.84
CA ASP A 138 -6.49 9.49 -18.27
C ASP A 138 -5.86 9.40 -16.89
N ALA A 139 -6.69 9.18 -15.87
CA ALA A 139 -6.28 9.12 -14.47
C ALA A 139 -5.17 8.08 -14.23
N GLU A 140 -5.08 7.06 -15.10
CA GLU A 140 -4.11 5.96 -15.04
C GLU A 140 -2.68 6.36 -15.46
N THR A 141 -2.50 7.44 -16.22
CA THR A 141 -1.16 7.87 -16.69
C THR A 141 -0.45 8.84 -15.74
N LEU A 142 -1.11 9.28 -14.67
CA LEU A 142 -0.60 10.36 -13.82
C LEU A 142 0.00 9.85 -12.50
N ARG A 143 1.27 9.43 -12.50
CA ARG A 143 2.02 9.08 -11.27
C ARG A 143 2.00 10.22 -10.23
N PRO A 144 1.43 10.05 -9.02
CA PRO A 144 1.37 11.12 -8.03
C PRO A 144 2.77 11.63 -7.68
N VAL A 145 2.97 12.94 -7.84
CA VAL A 145 4.25 13.58 -7.54
C VAL A 145 4.30 13.81 -6.04
N ARG A 146 4.95 12.90 -5.30
CA ARG A 146 5.31 13.15 -3.90
C ARG A 146 6.30 14.31 -3.87
N THR A 147 5.85 15.46 -3.42
CA THR A 147 6.75 16.54 -3.01
C THR A 147 7.59 16.02 -1.86
N ARG A 148 8.91 15.94 -2.05
CA ARG A 148 9.82 15.90 -0.90
C ARG A 148 9.50 17.12 -0.04
N SER A 149 9.21 16.88 1.23
CA SER A 149 9.17 17.93 2.24
C SER A 149 10.45 18.77 2.13
N VAL A 150 10.38 20.09 2.29
CA VAL A 150 11.55 21.01 2.32
C VAL A 150 12.17 21.09 3.73
N LEU A 151 11.55 20.41 4.71
CA LEU A 151 12.07 20.22 6.06
C LEU A 151 13.50 19.62 6.14
N PRO A 152 13.94 18.69 5.26
CA PRO A 152 15.30 18.16 5.27
C PRO A 152 16.37 19.17 4.80
N LEU A 153 16.01 20.23 4.07
CA LEU A 153 16.97 21.25 3.63
C LEU A 153 17.16 22.35 4.69
N ALA A 154 16.09 22.73 5.39
CA ALA A 154 16.20 23.61 6.56
C ALA A 154 16.98 22.95 7.71
N THR A 155 16.81 21.63 7.90
CA THR A 155 17.62 20.87 8.86
C THR A 155 19.07 20.72 8.41
N ALA A 156 19.38 20.60 7.11
CA ALA A 156 20.77 20.55 6.64
C ALA A 156 21.56 21.85 6.91
N ALA A 157 20.92 23.02 6.75
CA ALA A 157 21.54 24.32 7.07
C ALA A 157 21.73 24.52 8.59
N ILE A 158 20.75 24.08 9.40
CA ILE A 158 20.88 24.05 10.86
C ILE A 158 21.96 23.05 11.30
N LEU A 159 22.11 21.92 10.61
CA LEU A 159 23.14 20.92 10.89
C LEU A 159 24.54 21.39 10.50
N THR A 160 24.71 22.25 9.49
CA THR A 160 26.02 22.81 9.15
C THR A 160 26.43 23.93 10.11
N ALA A 161 25.51 24.82 10.49
CA ALA A 161 25.76 25.77 11.57
C ALA A 161 25.98 25.06 12.92
N GLY A 162 25.24 23.96 13.16
CA GLY A 162 25.41 23.10 14.33
C GLY A 162 26.71 22.29 14.32
N LEU A 163 27.24 21.90 13.15
CA LEU A 163 28.52 21.19 13.04
C LEU A 163 29.71 22.13 13.30
N VAL A 164 29.64 23.38 12.83
CA VAL A 164 30.66 24.40 13.11
C VAL A 164 30.61 24.82 14.59
N GLY A 165 29.41 24.91 15.17
CA GLY A 165 29.24 25.10 16.62
C GLY A 165 29.69 23.90 17.45
N ALA A 166 29.50 22.67 16.95
CA ALA A 166 29.93 21.45 17.62
C ALA A 166 31.45 21.28 17.58
N LEU A 167 32.14 21.66 16.50
CA LEU A 167 33.60 21.51 16.41
C LEU A 167 34.33 22.39 17.45
N VAL A 168 33.78 23.55 17.79
CA VAL A 168 34.31 24.45 18.83
C VAL A 168 33.93 23.99 20.24
N ALA A 169 32.84 23.23 20.39
CA ALA A 169 32.43 22.65 21.67
C ALA A 169 33.08 21.28 21.97
N THR A 170 33.60 20.57 20.97
CA THR A 170 34.14 19.21 21.12
C THR A 170 35.58 19.13 21.66
N GLU A 171 36.25 20.25 21.94
CA GLU A 171 37.53 20.22 22.66
C GLU A 171 37.37 20.36 24.18
N HIS A 172 36.16 20.57 24.68
CA HIS A 172 35.86 20.51 26.12
C HIS A 172 34.53 19.77 26.31
N ASP A 173 34.63 18.50 26.68
CA ASP A 173 33.87 17.88 27.78
C ASP A 173 33.32 16.48 27.44
N ASP A 174 33.79 15.52 28.23
CA ASP A 174 33.38 14.12 28.25
C ASP A 174 31.87 14.00 28.53
N SER A 175 31.08 13.79 27.47
CA SER A 175 29.62 13.75 27.60
C SER A 175 29.07 12.34 27.80
N ARG A 176 28.85 12.04 29.08
CA ARG A 176 27.91 11.05 29.64
C ARG A 176 26.74 10.71 28.71
N ALA A 177 26.50 9.41 28.51
CA ALA A 177 25.29 8.88 27.90
C ALA A 177 24.04 9.41 28.61
N THR A 178 23.31 10.34 27.98
CA THR A 178 22.03 10.81 28.50
C THR A 178 21.06 9.64 28.54
N SER A 179 20.73 9.16 29.74
CA SER A 179 19.75 8.08 29.93
C SER A 179 18.41 8.51 29.33
N ALA A 180 17.98 7.86 28.24
CA ALA A 180 16.68 8.17 27.66
C ALA A 180 15.58 7.85 28.68
N ARG A 181 14.79 8.87 29.05
CA ARG A 181 13.68 8.71 29.99
C ARG A 181 12.67 7.69 29.45
N PRO A 182 12.25 6.68 30.25
CA PRO A 182 11.25 5.72 29.84
C PRO A 182 9.93 6.38 29.41
N PRO A 183 9.24 5.85 28.37
CA PRO A 183 7.95 6.38 27.98
C PRO A 183 6.92 6.12 29.09
N ARG A 184 6.02 7.09 29.30
CA ARG A 184 4.86 6.89 30.17
C ARG A 184 3.88 5.96 29.47
N LEU A 185 3.59 4.82 30.08
CA LEU A 185 2.58 3.91 29.56
C LEU A 185 1.17 4.44 29.83
N VAL A 186 0.34 4.41 28.79
CA VAL A 186 -1.09 4.76 28.82
C VAL A 186 -1.90 3.60 28.25
N SER A 187 -3.15 3.48 28.66
CA SER A 187 -4.07 2.47 28.14
C SER A 187 -5.31 3.16 27.64
N ALA A 188 -5.90 2.66 26.55
CA ALA A 188 -7.23 3.11 26.15
C ALA A 188 -8.24 2.70 27.23
N ALA A 189 -9.26 3.54 27.45
CA ALA A 189 -10.36 3.19 28.34
C ALA A 189 -11.04 1.88 27.86
N PRO A 190 -11.49 1.01 28.77
CA PRO A 190 -12.33 -0.12 28.40
C PRO A 190 -13.52 0.36 27.55
N GLY A 191 -13.74 -0.28 26.41
CA GLY A 191 -14.83 0.08 25.49
C GLY A 191 -14.63 1.38 24.70
N ALA A 192 -13.45 2.02 24.69
CA ALA A 192 -13.21 3.26 23.91
C ALA A 192 -13.59 3.14 22.41
N TRP A 193 -13.54 1.93 21.86
CA TRP A 193 -13.90 1.62 20.47
C TRP A 193 -15.40 1.59 20.18
N THR A 194 -16.28 1.52 21.20
CA THR A 194 -17.74 1.39 21.00
C THR A 194 -18.36 2.69 20.49
N ARG A 195 -17.85 3.83 20.97
CA ARG A 195 -18.29 5.19 20.58
C ARG A 195 -17.27 5.93 19.70
N GLY A 196 -16.11 5.32 19.45
CA GLY A 196 -14.98 5.92 18.75
C GLY A 196 -14.57 5.20 17.47
N ALA A 197 -13.48 5.65 16.86
CA ALA A 197 -12.91 4.98 15.70
C ALA A 197 -12.23 3.66 16.11
N ARG A 198 -12.56 2.56 15.41
CA ARG A 198 -11.92 1.24 15.56
C ARG A 198 -10.48 1.27 15.04
N THR A 199 -9.58 1.76 15.88
CA THR A 199 -8.16 1.98 15.60
C THR A 199 -7.30 1.35 16.69
N LEU A 200 -6.01 1.13 16.43
CA LEU A 200 -5.09 0.62 17.46
C LEU A 200 -5.06 1.49 18.72
N ASP A 201 -5.25 2.81 18.60
CA ASP A 201 -5.32 3.73 19.75
C ASP A 201 -6.51 3.45 20.68
N ALA A 202 -7.55 2.75 20.19
CA ALA A 202 -8.72 2.35 20.96
C ALA A 202 -8.61 0.95 21.59
N TRP A 203 -7.46 0.27 21.46
CA TRP A 203 -7.23 -1.03 22.10
C TRP A 203 -6.96 -0.83 23.60
N PRO A 204 -7.78 -1.42 24.50
CA PRO A 204 -7.48 -1.41 25.93
C PRO A 204 -6.31 -2.35 26.23
N ALA A 205 -5.57 -2.05 27.30
CA ALA A 205 -4.60 -2.99 27.85
C ALA A 205 -5.34 -4.22 28.41
N ARG A 206 -4.86 -5.42 28.10
CA ARG A 206 -5.41 -6.69 28.57
C ARG A 206 -4.34 -7.57 29.20
N GLY A 207 -4.76 -8.58 29.96
CA GLY A 207 -3.89 -9.51 30.68
C GLY A 207 -3.75 -9.20 32.17
N ASP A 208 -3.36 -10.21 32.93
CA ASP A 208 -3.27 -10.21 34.39
C ASP A 208 -2.19 -9.29 34.94
N LEU A 209 -1.17 -8.96 34.15
CA LEU A 209 -0.06 -8.07 34.53
C LEU A 209 -0.28 -6.62 34.08
N ALA A 210 -1.42 -6.28 33.47
CA ALA A 210 -1.69 -4.92 32.99
C ALA A 210 -1.71 -3.87 34.12
N GLY A 211 -2.09 -4.28 35.34
CA GLY A 211 -2.06 -3.45 36.54
C GLY A 211 -0.74 -3.46 37.30
N ASP A 212 0.18 -4.40 37.00
CA ASP A 212 1.47 -4.51 37.69
C ASP A 212 2.41 -3.38 37.24
N ARG A 213 2.49 -2.34 38.07
CA ARG A 213 3.34 -1.18 37.84
C ARG A 213 4.83 -1.54 37.84
N ALA A 214 5.27 -2.54 38.59
CA ALA A 214 6.66 -2.94 38.62
C ALA A 214 7.05 -3.60 37.29
N PHE A 215 6.24 -4.55 36.81
CA PHE A 215 6.45 -5.21 35.52
C PHE A 215 6.37 -4.25 34.34
N THR A 216 5.32 -3.43 34.28
CA THR A 216 5.10 -2.49 33.17
C THR A 216 6.18 -1.39 33.12
N ARG A 217 6.69 -0.91 34.27
CA ARG A 217 7.85 0.01 34.31
C ARG A 217 9.13 -0.66 33.82
N ARG A 218 9.40 -1.93 34.17
CA ARG A 218 10.56 -2.67 33.64
C ARG A 218 10.47 -2.81 32.11
N ALA A 219 9.29 -3.13 31.58
CA ALA A 219 9.06 -3.21 30.14
C ALA A 219 9.33 -1.86 29.44
N ALA A 220 8.81 -0.76 29.99
CA ALA A 220 9.04 0.58 29.44
C ALA A 220 10.52 1.00 29.51
N ALA A 221 11.21 0.69 30.63
CA ALA A 221 12.63 0.94 30.80
C ALA A 221 13.48 0.16 29.78
N ALA A 222 13.16 -1.12 29.54
CA ALA A 222 13.83 -1.92 28.52
C ALA A 222 13.68 -1.30 27.13
N TRP A 223 12.51 -0.73 26.80
CA TRP A 223 12.31 -0.05 25.51
C TRP A 223 13.07 1.27 25.39
N ALA A 224 13.25 1.99 26.50
CA ALA A 224 14.08 3.20 26.54
C ALA A 224 15.57 2.90 26.40
N ALA A 225 16.01 1.74 26.91
CA ALA A 225 17.39 1.27 26.80
C ALA A 225 17.74 0.70 25.41
N ALA A 226 16.74 0.38 24.57
CA ALA A 226 16.97 -0.22 23.25
C ALA A 226 17.90 0.64 22.35
N PRO A 227 18.63 0.05 21.38
CA PRO A 227 19.51 0.79 20.47
C PRO A 227 18.78 1.91 19.71
N ALA A 228 19.48 2.98 19.31
CA ALA A 228 18.89 4.22 18.80
C ALA A 228 17.79 4.05 17.74
N GLY A 229 17.94 3.13 16.78
CA GLY A 229 16.93 2.85 15.74
C GLY A 229 15.66 2.10 16.19
N ARG A 230 15.62 1.67 17.45
CA ARG A 230 14.52 0.92 18.10
C ARG A 230 14.06 1.56 19.42
N ARG A 231 14.77 2.59 19.88
CA ARG A 231 14.58 3.26 21.17
C ARG A 231 13.26 4.00 21.24
N ALA A 232 12.54 3.85 22.35
CA ALA A 232 11.49 4.78 22.73
C ALA A 232 12.06 5.84 23.67
N ALA A 233 12.35 7.05 23.16
CA ALA A 233 12.76 8.18 24.00
C ALA A 233 11.57 9.07 24.37
N GLY A 234 11.27 9.21 25.67
CA GLY A 234 10.25 10.13 26.21
C GLY A 234 8.82 9.94 25.68
N GLY A 235 7.91 10.81 26.12
CA GLY A 235 6.52 10.85 25.67
C GLY A 235 5.65 9.70 26.21
N THR A 236 4.56 9.41 25.49
CA THR A 236 3.60 8.34 25.82
C THR A 236 3.78 7.14 24.89
N ALA A 237 3.58 5.94 25.45
CA ALA A 237 3.42 4.71 24.71
C ALA A 237 2.17 3.99 25.21
N GLN A 238 1.45 3.34 24.31
CA GLN A 238 0.22 2.62 24.64
C GLN A 238 0.57 1.20 25.09
N LEU A 239 0.04 0.76 26.23
CA LEU A 239 0.05 -0.63 26.64
C LEU A 239 -1.12 -1.36 25.95
N LEU A 240 -0.82 -2.43 25.22
CA LEU A 240 -1.83 -3.26 24.53
C LEU A 240 -2.09 -4.57 25.27
N TYR A 241 -1.04 -5.15 25.86
CA TYR A 241 -1.14 -6.38 26.63
C TYR A 241 -0.03 -6.44 27.68
N ALA A 242 -0.33 -6.95 28.86
CA ALA A 242 0.65 -7.43 29.82
C ALA A 242 0.05 -8.60 30.58
N GLY A 243 0.65 -9.79 30.46
CA GLY A 243 0.17 -10.99 31.13
C GLY A 243 1.14 -12.14 31.05
N ARG A 244 0.70 -13.33 31.44
CA ARG A 244 1.52 -14.55 31.38
C ARG A 244 1.08 -15.47 30.24
N LEU A 245 2.04 -15.94 29.45
CA LEU A 245 1.85 -17.01 28.47
C LEU A 245 2.67 -18.21 28.90
N ASP A 246 2.00 -19.32 29.20
CA ASP A 246 2.63 -20.54 29.73
C ASP A 246 3.55 -20.22 30.93
N GLY A 247 3.06 -19.38 31.86
CA GLY A 247 3.82 -18.89 33.02
C GLY A 247 4.82 -17.76 32.74
N THR A 248 5.20 -17.53 31.49
CA THR A 248 6.19 -16.52 31.11
C THR A 248 5.56 -15.12 31.02
N PRO A 249 6.02 -14.12 31.77
CA PRO A 249 5.47 -12.77 31.72
C PRO A 249 5.87 -12.06 30.43
N LEU A 250 4.90 -11.41 29.78
CA LEU A 250 5.06 -10.74 28.50
C LEU A 250 4.28 -9.41 28.49
N ALA A 251 4.86 -8.37 27.89
CA ALA A 251 4.19 -7.11 27.60
C ALA A 251 4.27 -6.75 26.12
N VAL A 252 3.20 -6.18 25.58
CA VAL A 252 3.15 -5.56 24.25
C VAL A 252 2.80 -4.10 24.39
N MET A 253 3.69 -3.24 23.90
CA MET A 253 3.55 -1.80 23.91
C MET A 253 3.60 -1.24 22.48
N ARG A 254 2.96 -0.10 22.26
CA ARG A 254 2.94 0.59 20.97
C ARG A 254 3.32 2.05 21.11
N ARG A 255 4.07 2.55 20.13
CA ARG A 255 4.35 3.99 19.98
C ARG A 255 4.44 4.32 18.50
N GLY A 256 3.52 5.15 18.03
CA GLY A 256 3.43 5.50 16.61
C GLY A 256 3.24 4.26 15.73
N ASP A 257 4.21 4.00 14.86
CA ASP A 257 4.26 2.88 13.93
C ASP A 257 5.11 1.71 14.46
N ARG A 258 5.51 1.70 15.73
CA ARG A 258 6.32 0.64 16.35
C ARG A 258 5.51 -0.16 17.37
N LEU A 259 5.72 -1.47 17.36
CA LEU A 259 5.34 -2.40 18.43
C LEU A 259 6.59 -2.89 19.13
N ALA A 260 6.53 -2.96 20.46
CA ALA A 260 7.57 -3.51 21.30
C ALA A 260 7.00 -4.69 22.09
N ARG A 261 7.61 -5.87 21.93
CA ARG A 261 7.28 -7.08 22.67
C ARG A 261 8.41 -7.34 23.67
N TYR A 262 8.06 -7.30 24.94
CA TYR A 262 8.98 -7.46 26.06
C TYR A 262 8.68 -8.78 26.77
N THR A 263 9.74 -9.56 26.99
CA THR A 263 9.82 -10.60 28.01
C THR A 263 11.03 -10.27 28.89
N PRO A 264 11.11 -10.71 30.15
CA PRO A 264 12.29 -10.48 30.97
C PRO A 264 13.59 -10.84 30.22
N GLY A 265 14.53 -9.90 30.16
CA GLY A 265 15.81 -10.06 29.45
C GLY A 265 15.76 -9.90 27.92
N ARG A 266 14.59 -9.70 27.29
CA ARG A 266 14.47 -9.63 25.83
C ARG A 266 13.43 -8.63 25.36
N LEU A 267 13.82 -7.79 24.41
CA LEU A 267 12.94 -6.82 23.75
C LEU A 267 13.03 -6.97 22.24
N GLU A 268 11.89 -7.20 21.60
CA GLU A 268 11.75 -7.11 20.16
C GLU A 268 10.98 -5.85 19.78
N VAL A 269 11.50 -5.08 18.82
CA VAL A 269 10.83 -3.88 18.30
C VAL A 269 10.65 -4.01 16.80
N THR A 270 9.40 -3.93 16.36
CA THR A 270 9.00 -4.14 14.97
C THR A 270 8.05 -3.04 14.49
N ALA A 271 7.80 -2.97 13.18
CA ALA A 271 6.73 -2.14 12.67
C ALA A 271 5.37 -2.67 13.13
N ALA A 272 4.48 -1.77 13.56
CA ALA A 272 3.13 -2.07 14.02
C ALA A 272 2.20 -2.48 12.88
N GLY A 273 2.45 -1.95 11.67
CA GLY A 273 1.53 -2.01 10.55
C GLY A 273 0.33 -1.06 10.73
N THR A 274 -0.47 -0.93 9.68
CA THR A 274 -1.61 0.02 9.64
C THR A 274 -2.96 -0.65 9.88
N GLY A 275 -3.01 -1.99 9.93
CA GLY A 275 -4.25 -2.75 10.13
C GLY A 275 -4.77 -2.58 11.56
N PRO A 276 -5.92 -1.91 11.79
CA PRO A 276 -6.43 -1.67 13.13
C PRO A 276 -6.92 -2.96 13.80
N SER A 277 -7.33 -3.94 13.00
CA SER A 277 -7.87 -5.23 13.45
C SER A 277 -6.90 -6.41 13.32
N ALA A 278 -5.70 -6.21 12.76
CA ALA A 278 -4.79 -7.33 12.52
C ALA A 278 -4.37 -7.97 13.85
N PRO A 279 -4.50 -9.28 14.05
CA PRO A 279 -4.08 -9.93 15.30
C PRO A 279 -2.60 -9.70 15.61
N ILE A 280 -2.26 -9.51 16.88
CA ILE A 280 -0.87 -9.34 17.32
C ILE A 280 -0.35 -10.68 17.83
N ALA A 281 0.73 -11.19 17.23
CA ALA A 281 1.36 -12.43 17.67
C ALA A 281 2.05 -12.20 19.03
N LEU A 282 1.71 -13.03 20.02
CA LEU A 282 2.33 -12.97 21.34
C LEU A 282 3.44 -14.03 21.52
N GLY A 283 3.39 -15.10 20.70
CA GLY A 283 4.27 -16.27 20.78
C GLY A 283 3.50 -17.55 21.05
N GLY A 284 4.12 -18.71 20.81
CA GLY A 284 3.49 -20.02 21.07
C GLY A 284 2.18 -20.26 20.32
N GLY A 285 1.99 -19.65 19.15
CA GLY A 285 0.76 -19.74 18.36
C GLY A 285 -0.43 -18.95 18.93
N ARG A 286 -0.22 -18.05 19.88
CA ARG A 286 -1.29 -17.23 20.49
C ARG A 286 -1.31 -15.81 19.93
N TYR A 287 -2.52 -15.28 19.79
CA TYR A 287 -2.75 -13.98 19.20
C TYR A 287 -3.65 -13.11 20.06
N LEU A 288 -3.28 -11.84 20.20
CA LEU A 288 -4.14 -10.81 20.77
C LEU A 288 -5.07 -10.26 19.67
N ILE A 289 -6.37 -10.47 19.85
CA ILE A 289 -7.41 -10.11 18.87
C ILE A 289 -7.96 -8.71 19.17
N ALA A 290 -8.33 -7.94 18.14
CA ALA A 290 -8.98 -6.63 18.36
C ALA A 290 -10.30 -6.80 19.15
N PRO A 291 -10.63 -5.87 20.06
CA PRO A 291 -11.78 -6.06 20.96
C PRO A 291 -13.15 -5.96 20.28
N TRP A 292 -13.21 -5.51 19.03
CA TRP A 292 -14.44 -5.41 18.21
C TRP A 292 -14.54 -6.50 17.15
N GLU A 293 -13.53 -7.37 17.05
CA GLU A 293 -13.60 -8.48 16.10
C GLU A 293 -14.50 -9.58 16.67
N PRO A 294 -15.22 -10.31 15.80
CA PRO A 294 -15.96 -11.49 16.25
C PRO A 294 -15.00 -12.56 16.79
N PRO A 295 -15.52 -13.55 17.54
CA PRO A 295 -14.73 -14.69 17.96
C PRO A 295 -13.99 -15.33 16.78
N PRO A 296 -12.69 -15.64 16.93
CA PRO A 296 -11.97 -16.34 15.89
C PRO A 296 -12.47 -17.79 15.78
N GLU A 297 -12.32 -18.34 14.60
CA GLU A 297 -12.60 -19.75 14.32
C GLU A 297 -11.33 -20.40 13.79
N THR A 298 -11.15 -21.69 14.08
CA THR A 298 -10.17 -22.50 13.35
C THR A 298 -10.51 -22.46 11.86
N PHE A 299 -9.54 -22.83 11.01
CA PHE A 299 -9.85 -22.97 9.58
C PHE A 299 -10.95 -24.01 9.31
N GLY A 300 -11.16 -24.97 10.22
CA GLY A 300 -12.24 -25.95 10.12
C GLY A 300 -13.64 -25.36 10.36
N GLY A 301 -13.72 -24.14 10.89
CA GLY A 301 -14.96 -23.48 11.31
C GLY A 301 -15.28 -23.63 12.79
N ASP A 302 -14.50 -24.41 13.53
CA ASP A 302 -14.70 -24.58 14.98
C ASP A 302 -14.36 -23.29 15.73
N ALA A 303 -15.11 -22.97 16.78
CA ALA A 303 -14.78 -21.84 17.64
C ALA A 303 -13.37 -21.99 18.23
N LEU A 304 -12.52 -20.97 18.03
CA LEU A 304 -11.20 -20.93 18.66
C LEU A 304 -11.34 -20.23 20.02
N PRO A 305 -11.03 -20.91 21.14
CA PRO A 305 -11.23 -20.32 22.46
C PRO A 305 -10.42 -19.02 22.63
N VAL A 306 -11.03 -18.03 23.28
CA VAL A 306 -10.39 -16.74 23.60
C VAL A 306 -10.58 -16.44 25.07
N SER A 307 -9.49 -16.14 25.76
CA SER A 307 -9.51 -15.67 27.15
C SER A 307 -8.70 -14.39 27.28
N GLY A 308 -9.26 -13.37 27.94
CA GLY A 308 -8.62 -12.05 28.07
C GLY A 308 -8.27 -11.40 26.72
N GLY A 309 -8.98 -11.75 25.64
CA GLY A 309 -8.70 -11.27 24.28
C GLY A 309 -7.55 -11.98 23.56
N VAL A 310 -6.98 -13.02 24.17
CA VAL A 310 -5.91 -13.85 23.61
C VAL A 310 -6.49 -15.20 23.18
N THR A 311 -6.14 -15.64 21.97
CA THR A 311 -6.55 -16.96 21.48
C THR A 311 -5.85 -18.09 22.25
N ALA A 312 -6.49 -19.25 22.33
CA ALA A 312 -5.78 -20.50 22.54
C ALA A 312 -4.68 -20.69 21.46
N PRO A 313 -3.66 -21.52 21.71
CA PRO A 313 -2.62 -21.83 20.73
C PRO A 313 -3.22 -22.35 19.43
N VAL A 314 -2.90 -21.68 18.32
CA VAL A 314 -3.18 -22.17 16.98
C VAL A 314 -1.91 -22.79 16.43
N ARG A 315 -1.97 -24.07 16.06
CA ARG A 315 -0.82 -24.80 15.51
C ARG A 315 -0.81 -24.72 13.99
N ALA A 316 0.38 -24.55 13.42
CA ALA A 316 0.60 -24.78 12.00
C ALA A 316 0.24 -26.25 11.68
N ARG A 317 -0.48 -26.48 10.58
CA ARG A 317 -0.84 -27.82 10.10
C ARG A 317 -0.19 -28.16 8.76
N THR A 318 0.77 -27.34 8.32
CA THR A 318 1.52 -27.60 7.09
C THR A 318 2.79 -28.38 7.42
N ASP A 319 3.22 -29.24 6.50
CA ASP A 319 4.38 -30.12 6.70
C ASP A 319 5.69 -29.33 6.86
N CYS A 320 5.77 -28.15 6.25
CA CYS A 320 6.90 -27.24 6.36
C CYS A 320 6.83 -26.28 7.57
N GLY A 321 5.86 -26.47 8.48
CA GLY A 321 5.71 -25.66 9.70
C GLY A 321 5.33 -24.20 9.44
N ARG A 322 4.64 -23.91 8.34
CA ARG A 322 4.11 -22.59 7.97
C ARG A 322 2.68 -22.40 8.45
N GLY A 323 2.31 -21.15 8.73
CA GLY A 323 1.09 -20.82 9.47
C GLY A 323 1.38 -20.65 10.96
N PRO A 324 0.36 -20.65 11.82
CA PRO A 324 -1.02 -21.12 11.60
C PRO A 324 -1.91 -20.22 10.72
N LEU A 325 -3.04 -20.78 10.27
CA LEU A 325 -4.16 -20.07 9.63
C LEU A 325 -5.41 -20.16 10.50
N PHE A 326 -6.18 -19.10 10.60
CA PHE A 326 -7.48 -19.09 11.27
C PHE A 326 -8.40 -18.02 10.67
N HIS A 327 -9.71 -18.15 10.92
CA HIS A 327 -10.69 -17.18 10.47
C HIS A 327 -10.95 -16.13 11.55
N LEU A 328 -11.16 -14.91 11.11
CA LEU A 328 -11.57 -13.80 11.95
C LEU A 328 -12.70 -13.05 11.25
N GLY A 329 -13.93 -13.42 11.58
CA GLY A 329 -15.12 -12.95 10.87
C GLY A 329 -15.09 -13.36 9.40
N SER A 330 -15.14 -12.37 8.50
CA SER A 330 -15.21 -12.59 7.05
C SER A 330 -13.86 -12.76 6.37
N ARG A 331 -12.75 -12.81 7.12
CA ARG A 331 -11.39 -12.90 6.57
C ARG A 331 -10.60 -14.05 7.15
N THR A 332 -9.58 -14.48 6.42
CA THR A 332 -8.59 -15.44 6.91
C THR A 332 -7.29 -14.72 7.19
N VAL A 333 -6.69 -15.03 8.33
CA VAL A 333 -5.38 -14.50 8.72
C VAL A 333 -4.39 -15.65 8.87
N GLY A 334 -3.12 -15.36 8.60
CA GLY A 334 -2.05 -16.34 8.69
C GLY A 334 -0.76 -15.76 9.26
N ASP A 335 0.01 -16.61 9.93
CA ASP A 335 1.36 -16.25 10.37
C ASP A 335 2.36 -16.41 9.23
N LEU A 336 3.02 -15.30 8.89
CA LEU A 336 4.08 -15.22 7.90
C LEU A 336 5.42 -14.78 8.53
N GLY A 337 5.60 -15.04 9.84
CA GLY A 337 6.82 -14.75 10.59
C GLY A 337 6.90 -13.31 11.10
N GLY A 338 5.76 -12.64 11.24
CA GLY A 338 5.66 -11.23 11.63
C GLY A 338 5.05 -11.02 13.03
N PRO A 339 5.19 -9.82 13.61
CA PRO A 339 4.53 -9.44 14.87
C PRO A 339 3.00 -9.36 14.74
N ARG A 340 2.47 -9.40 13.52
CA ARG A 340 1.05 -9.37 13.20
C ARG A 340 0.73 -10.53 12.26
N ALA A 341 -0.41 -11.18 12.46
CA ALA A 341 -0.94 -12.09 11.47
C ALA A 341 -1.34 -11.29 10.21
N ALA A 342 -0.98 -11.81 9.03
CA ALA A 342 -1.26 -11.18 7.76
C ALA A 342 -2.65 -11.57 7.26
N ASP A 343 -3.36 -10.63 6.64
CA ASP A 343 -4.61 -10.95 5.94
C ASP A 343 -4.28 -11.75 4.67
N LEU A 344 -4.94 -12.88 4.47
CA LEU A 344 -4.74 -13.73 3.30
C LEU A 344 -5.89 -13.59 2.31
N GLY A 345 -5.55 -13.45 1.04
CA GLY A 345 -6.47 -13.45 -0.09
C GLY A 345 -6.08 -14.52 -1.12
N TYR A 346 -7.07 -14.95 -1.88
CA TYR A 346 -6.87 -15.85 -3.00
C TYR A 346 -7.81 -15.46 -4.14
N HIS A 347 -7.25 -15.32 -5.33
CA HIS A 347 -7.97 -14.91 -6.54
C HIS A 347 -7.96 -16.02 -7.56
N THR A 348 -9.16 -16.49 -7.91
CA THR A 348 -9.34 -17.43 -9.02
C THR A 348 -8.89 -16.80 -10.35
N PRO A 349 -8.58 -17.61 -11.38
CA PRO A 349 -8.20 -17.10 -12.70
C PRO A 349 -9.26 -16.18 -13.37
N SER A 350 -10.52 -16.26 -12.93
CA SER A 350 -11.61 -15.40 -13.39
C SER A 350 -11.62 -14.00 -12.77
N TRP A 351 -10.84 -13.78 -11.72
CA TRP A 351 -10.76 -12.50 -11.03
C TRP A 351 -10.18 -11.42 -11.94
N ARG A 352 -10.78 -10.23 -11.90
CA ARG A 352 -10.31 -9.06 -12.65
C ARG A 352 -9.78 -7.98 -11.70
N PRO A 353 -8.61 -7.38 -12.00
CA PRO A 353 -8.13 -6.22 -11.26
C PRO A 353 -9.11 -5.04 -11.38
N GLY A 354 -9.30 -4.28 -10.31
CA GLY A 354 -10.09 -3.02 -10.33
C GLY A 354 -11.20 -2.92 -9.29
N GLY A 355 -11.56 -4.02 -8.62
CA GLY A 355 -12.45 -4.00 -7.46
C GLY A 355 -11.74 -3.62 -6.16
N ALA A 356 -12.50 -3.14 -5.16
CA ALA A 356 -11.99 -3.04 -3.80
C ALA A 356 -11.74 -4.45 -3.26
N ASP A 357 -10.48 -4.86 -3.27
CA ASP A 357 -10.06 -6.19 -2.83
C ASP A 357 -10.28 -6.30 -1.31
N ARG A 358 -11.42 -6.86 -0.91
CA ARG A 358 -11.73 -7.09 0.50
C ARG A 358 -11.23 -8.48 0.89
N PRO A 359 -10.44 -8.60 1.97
CA PRO A 359 -10.06 -9.91 2.48
C PRO A 359 -11.31 -10.75 2.73
N ALA A 360 -11.33 -11.93 2.10
CA ALA A 360 -12.43 -12.88 2.20
C ALA A 360 -11.99 -14.14 2.95
N ARG A 361 -12.95 -14.90 3.45
CA ARG A 361 -12.70 -16.20 4.05
C ARG A 361 -12.19 -17.14 2.96
N LEU A 362 -11.05 -17.79 3.18
CA LEU A 362 -10.48 -18.72 2.22
C LEU A 362 -11.26 -20.04 2.32
N GLY A 363 -11.63 -20.60 1.18
CA GLY A 363 -12.15 -21.97 1.09
C GLY A 363 -11.05 -23.02 1.18
N LYS A 364 -11.45 -24.30 1.26
CA LYS A 364 -10.51 -25.44 1.36
C LYS A 364 -9.47 -25.47 0.23
N GLY A 365 -9.88 -25.23 -1.01
CA GLY A 365 -8.98 -25.18 -2.17
C GLY A 365 -7.94 -24.07 -2.06
N ALA A 366 -8.37 -22.85 -1.75
CA ALA A 366 -7.47 -21.71 -1.55
C ALA A 366 -6.45 -21.93 -0.43
N ARG A 367 -6.84 -22.62 0.65
CA ARG A 367 -5.90 -23.04 1.69
C ARG A 367 -4.88 -24.04 1.19
N ALA A 368 -5.32 -25.09 0.48
CA ALA A 368 -4.39 -26.08 -0.07
C ALA A 368 -3.34 -25.42 -0.97
N THR A 369 -3.75 -24.43 -1.78
CA THR A 369 -2.83 -23.62 -2.57
C THR A 369 -1.86 -22.83 -1.68
N TRP A 370 -2.34 -22.13 -0.65
CA TRP A 370 -1.48 -21.37 0.26
C TRP A 370 -0.50 -22.23 1.04
N ASP A 371 -0.92 -23.41 1.50
CA ASP A 371 -0.07 -24.35 2.24
C ASP A 371 1.13 -24.75 1.35
N ARG A 372 0.87 -25.09 0.08
CA ARG A 372 1.91 -25.43 -0.91
C ARG A 372 2.80 -24.24 -1.27
N VAL A 373 2.21 -23.07 -1.55
CA VAL A 373 2.95 -21.83 -1.83
C VAL A 373 3.88 -21.44 -0.68
N ALA A 374 3.41 -21.56 0.57
CA ALA A 374 4.21 -21.21 1.75
C ALA A 374 5.40 -22.17 1.94
N CYS A 375 5.26 -23.44 1.58
CA CYS A 375 6.35 -24.41 1.61
C CYS A 375 7.36 -24.20 0.48
N ALA A 376 6.90 -23.83 -0.72
CA ALA A 376 7.76 -23.62 -1.88
C ALA A 376 8.48 -22.26 -1.90
N THR A 377 8.13 -21.34 -1.00
CA THR A 377 8.69 -19.97 -0.97
C THR A 377 9.51 -19.69 0.29
N PRO A 378 10.57 -18.86 0.20
CA PRO A 378 11.35 -18.46 1.37
C PRO A 378 10.51 -17.75 2.44
N ARG A 379 10.95 -17.84 3.70
CA ARG A 379 10.37 -17.01 4.79
C ARG A 379 10.56 -15.52 4.44
N PRO A 380 9.50 -14.69 4.48
CA PRO A 380 9.67 -13.26 4.28
C PRO A 380 10.64 -12.68 5.31
N ALA A 381 11.67 -11.98 4.85
CA ALA A 381 12.62 -11.31 5.74
C ALA A 381 12.02 -10.08 6.45
N ARG A 382 10.84 -9.63 6.02
CA ARG A 382 10.16 -8.41 6.49
C ARG A 382 8.73 -8.75 6.92
N PRO A 383 8.20 -8.09 7.97
CA PRO A 383 6.81 -8.23 8.39
C PRO A 383 5.80 -8.01 7.26
N VAL A 384 4.97 -9.03 7.00
CA VAL A 384 3.89 -8.99 6.02
C VAL A 384 2.59 -8.55 6.70
N ALA A 385 1.87 -7.63 6.08
CA ALA A 385 0.56 -7.17 6.54
C ALA A 385 -0.58 -7.85 5.77
N ALA A 386 -0.38 -8.15 4.48
CA ALA A 386 -1.32 -8.91 3.68
C ALA A 386 -0.57 -9.74 2.63
N ALA A 387 -1.14 -10.87 2.26
CA ALA A 387 -0.63 -11.71 1.19
C ALA A 387 -1.78 -12.21 0.31
N THR A 388 -1.57 -12.18 -1.01
CA THR A 388 -2.58 -12.58 -2.00
C THR A 388 -1.96 -13.55 -2.98
N ALA A 389 -2.60 -14.70 -3.20
CA ALA A 389 -2.22 -15.64 -4.24
C ALA A 389 -3.18 -15.52 -5.42
N HIS A 390 -2.66 -15.57 -6.64
CA HIS A 390 -3.45 -15.54 -7.85
C HIS A 390 -2.94 -16.56 -8.85
N ASP A 391 -3.83 -17.45 -9.26
CA ASP A 391 -3.53 -18.48 -10.25
C ASP A 391 -3.64 -17.84 -11.63
N PHE A 392 -2.53 -17.80 -12.36
CA PHE A 392 -2.50 -17.17 -13.68
C PHE A 392 -2.40 -18.19 -14.82
N TRP A 393 -2.07 -19.44 -14.51
CA TRP A 393 -2.10 -20.55 -15.47
C TRP A 393 -2.36 -21.87 -14.75
N SER A 394 -3.14 -22.75 -15.37
CA SER A 394 -3.39 -24.12 -14.90
C SER A 394 -3.46 -25.03 -16.12
N GLY A 395 -2.84 -26.21 -16.06
CA GLY A 395 -2.86 -27.15 -17.17
C GLY A 395 -2.00 -28.37 -16.94
N ARG A 396 -1.85 -29.20 -17.97
CA ARG A 396 -0.88 -30.30 -17.98
C ARG A 396 0.44 -29.83 -18.58
N LEU A 397 1.54 -30.20 -17.94
CA LEU A 397 2.87 -30.04 -18.50
C LEU A 397 3.02 -30.92 -19.75
N PRO A 398 3.87 -30.55 -20.72
CA PRO A 398 3.98 -31.25 -21.99
C PRO A 398 4.57 -32.65 -21.83
N HIS A 399 4.54 -33.46 -22.89
CA HIS A 399 5.20 -34.77 -22.95
C HIS A 399 4.79 -35.74 -21.81
N GLY A 400 3.49 -35.80 -21.50
CA GLY A 400 2.96 -36.67 -20.44
C GLY A 400 3.20 -36.15 -19.02
N GLY A 401 3.63 -34.90 -18.86
CA GLY A 401 3.84 -34.29 -17.55
C GLY A 401 2.55 -34.14 -16.73
N PRO A 402 2.68 -34.02 -15.40
CA PRO A 402 1.54 -33.91 -14.49
C PRO A 402 0.78 -32.59 -14.68
N SER A 403 -0.40 -32.52 -14.07
CA SER A 403 -1.12 -31.26 -13.89
C SER A 403 -0.31 -30.32 -13.00
N ALA A 404 -0.33 -29.03 -13.34
CA ALA A 404 0.41 -28.00 -12.65
C ALA A 404 -0.29 -26.65 -12.73
N ASP A 405 -0.05 -25.82 -11.72
CA ASP A 405 -0.59 -24.48 -11.58
C ASP A 405 0.54 -23.47 -11.38
N TRP A 406 0.44 -22.33 -12.07
CA TRP A 406 1.36 -21.21 -11.87
C TRP A 406 0.68 -20.11 -11.07
N ILE A 407 1.23 -19.86 -9.90
CA ILE A 407 0.67 -18.94 -8.91
C ILE A 407 1.57 -17.72 -8.79
N CYS A 408 0.96 -16.54 -8.79
CA CYS A 408 1.59 -15.28 -8.42
C CYS A 408 1.24 -14.96 -6.96
N ALA A 409 2.18 -15.17 -6.04
CA ALA A 409 2.05 -14.80 -4.64
C ALA A 409 2.56 -13.37 -4.42
N ARG A 410 1.66 -12.46 -4.08
CA ARG A 410 1.96 -11.06 -3.75
C ARG A 410 2.02 -10.89 -2.24
N LEU A 411 3.09 -10.29 -1.74
CA LEU A 411 3.22 -9.86 -0.34
C LEU A 411 3.14 -8.34 -0.26
N ALA A 412 2.37 -7.83 0.69
CA ALA A 412 2.34 -6.43 1.08
C ALA A 412 2.91 -6.26 2.49
N TYR A 413 3.94 -5.43 2.63
CA TYR A 413 4.68 -5.30 3.88
C TYR A 413 4.09 -4.24 4.82
N ALA A 414 4.22 -4.46 6.14
CA ALA A 414 3.70 -3.56 7.16
C ALA A 414 4.31 -2.14 7.09
N ALA A 415 5.58 -2.03 6.69
CA ALA A 415 6.26 -0.74 6.47
C ALA A 415 6.04 -0.16 5.05
N GLY A 416 5.18 -0.80 4.24
CA GLY A 416 4.92 -0.44 2.86
C GLY A 416 5.80 -1.15 1.83
N GLY A 417 5.37 -1.05 0.58
CA GLY A 417 5.92 -1.78 -0.56
C GLY A 417 5.28 -3.16 -0.74
N THR A 418 5.48 -3.73 -1.92
CA THR A 418 5.00 -5.07 -2.26
C THR A 418 6.04 -5.83 -3.06
N THR A 419 6.04 -7.16 -2.95
CA THR A 419 6.82 -8.06 -3.81
C THR A 419 5.88 -9.10 -4.41
N GLY A 420 6.20 -9.62 -5.59
CA GLY A 420 5.49 -10.73 -6.21
C GLY A 420 6.46 -11.85 -6.53
N GLN A 421 6.07 -13.08 -6.22
CA GLN A 421 6.83 -14.30 -6.46
C GLN A 421 5.95 -15.27 -7.23
N ALA A 422 6.45 -15.75 -8.36
CA ALA A 422 5.85 -16.86 -9.09
C ALA A 422 6.27 -18.19 -8.47
N VAL A 423 5.33 -19.12 -8.41
CA VAL A 423 5.51 -20.50 -7.93
C VAL A 423 4.84 -21.43 -8.91
N LEU A 424 5.54 -22.48 -9.32
CA LEU A 424 4.97 -23.62 -10.02
C LEU A 424 4.57 -24.65 -8.99
N LEU A 425 3.28 -24.97 -8.90
CA LEU A 425 2.74 -26.05 -8.10
C LEU A 425 2.48 -27.26 -9.00
N GLY A 426 3.00 -28.44 -8.65
CA GLY A 426 2.89 -29.63 -9.50
C GLY A 426 3.24 -30.90 -8.73
N ALA A 427 3.99 -31.82 -9.35
CA ALA A 427 4.63 -32.91 -8.59
C ALA A 427 5.71 -32.36 -7.65
N ASP A 428 6.46 -31.35 -8.11
CA ASP A 428 7.52 -30.68 -7.37
C ASP A 428 7.26 -29.18 -7.30
N ASP A 429 6.81 -28.72 -6.13
CA ASP A 429 6.52 -27.31 -5.91
C ASP A 429 7.80 -26.48 -5.83
N ARG A 430 7.89 -25.44 -6.64
CA ARG A 430 9.11 -24.61 -6.71
C ARG A 430 8.84 -23.16 -7.03
N ALA A 431 9.61 -22.27 -6.42
CA ALA A 431 9.67 -20.87 -6.79
C ALA A 431 10.30 -20.71 -8.19
N THR A 432 9.72 -19.87 -9.04
CA THR A 432 10.11 -19.72 -10.45
C THR A 432 10.53 -18.31 -10.84
N GLY A 433 10.52 -17.38 -9.88
CA GLY A 433 11.07 -16.03 -10.05
C GLY A 433 10.10 -14.93 -9.61
N ALA A 434 10.44 -13.68 -9.89
CA ALA A 434 9.55 -12.55 -9.60
C ALA A 434 8.27 -12.61 -10.45
N CYS A 435 7.18 -12.05 -9.94
CA CYS A 435 5.92 -11.94 -10.67
C CYS A 435 5.35 -10.52 -10.55
N ASP A 436 4.82 -9.98 -11.64
CA ASP A 436 3.93 -8.83 -11.63
C ASP A 436 2.46 -9.31 -11.63
N PRO A 437 1.69 -9.11 -10.55
CA PRO A 437 0.29 -9.51 -10.50
C PRO A 437 -0.60 -8.86 -11.58
N ALA A 438 -0.20 -7.72 -12.15
CA ALA A 438 -0.96 -7.06 -13.20
C ALA A 438 -0.74 -7.72 -14.58
N ARG A 439 0.44 -8.27 -14.82
CA ARG A 439 0.83 -8.95 -16.07
C ARG A 439 1.68 -10.18 -15.75
N PRO A 440 1.11 -11.20 -15.09
CA PRO A 440 1.90 -12.29 -14.55
C PRO A 440 2.47 -13.14 -15.69
N VAL A 441 3.78 -13.38 -15.63
CA VAL A 441 4.51 -14.27 -16.52
C VAL A 441 5.67 -14.86 -15.73
N SER A 442 5.89 -16.17 -15.87
CA SER A 442 7.04 -16.84 -15.26
C SER A 442 7.32 -18.15 -15.98
N GLY A 443 8.54 -18.65 -15.84
CA GLY A 443 9.00 -19.86 -16.49
C GLY A 443 10.17 -20.48 -15.77
N THR A 444 10.45 -21.73 -16.08
CA THR A 444 11.55 -22.49 -15.48
C THR A 444 11.98 -23.63 -16.39
N TRP A 445 13.18 -24.14 -16.13
CA TRP A 445 13.62 -25.42 -16.69
C TRP A 445 12.94 -26.56 -15.94
N TRP A 446 12.29 -27.43 -16.69
CA TRP A 446 11.57 -28.60 -16.19
C TRP A 446 12.04 -29.85 -16.93
N GLN A 447 12.21 -30.94 -16.18
CA GLN A 447 12.58 -32.24 -16.73
C GLN A 447 11.31 -33.06 -16.91
N ALA A 448 11.06 -33.52 -18.14
CA ALA A 448 9.93 -34.37 -18.45
C ALA A 448 10.13 -35.80 -17.92
N PRO A 449 9.06 -36.62 -17.80
CA PRO A 449 9.18 -38.03 -17.43
C PRO A 449 10.14 -38.84 -18.32
N SER A 450 10.38 -38.37 -19.56
CA SER A 450 11.37 -38.93 -20.49
C SER A 450 12.83 -38.52 -20.20
N ASP A 451 13.11 -37.91 -19.04
CA ASP A 451 14.40 -37.31 -18.63
C ASP A 451 14.93 -36.14 -19.49
N ARG A 452 14.20 -35.76 -20.53
CA ARG A 452 14.52 -34.62 -21.39
C ARG A 452 14.13 -33.30 -20.74
N TRP A 453 14.99 -32.29 -20.90
CA TRP A 453 14.76 -30.95 -20.38
C TRP A 453 14.02 -30.06 -21.37
N TYR A 454 13.07 -29.30 -20.83
CA TYR A 454 12.32 -28.29 -21.54
C TYR A 454 12.29 -27.01 -20.72
N TYR A 455 12.30 -25.87 -21.42
CA TYR A 455 11.92 -24.62 -20.80
C TYR A 455 10.41 -24.47 -20.93
N VAL A 456 9.72 -24.35 -19.81
CA VAL A 456 8.28 -24.11 -19.76
C VAL A 456 8.01 -22.74 -19.18
N ALA A 457 7.12 -21.98 -19.82
CA ALA A 457 6.71 -20.68 -19.32
C ALA A 457 5.24 -20.43 -19.56
N ALA A 458 4.58 -19.78 -18.61
CA ALA A 458 3.19 -19.40 -18.72
C ALA A 458 3.02 -17.90 -18.51
N ALA A 459 1.98 -17.33 -19.14
CA ALA A 459 1.53 -15.98 -18.87
C ALA A 459 0.05 -15.97 -18.50
N GLY A 460 -0.36 -14.92 -17.79
CA GLY A 460 -1.75 -14.71 -17.42
C GLY A 460 -2.68 -14.58 -18.62
N ARG A 461 -3.98 -14.68 -18.34
CA ARG A 461 -5.02 -14.62 -19.38
C ARG A 461 -4.89 -13.36 -20.23
N GLY A 462 -4.94 -13.54 -21.56
CA GLY A 462 -4.84 -12.45 -22.52
C GLY A 462 -3.41 -12.01 -22.83
N LEU A 463 -2.41 -12.69 -22.26
CA LEU A 463 -1.00 -12.47 -22.53
C LEU A 463 -0.39 -13.67 -23.24
N VAL A 464 0.62 -13.43 -24.06
CA VAL A 464 1.42 -14.47 -24.72
C VAL A 464 2.84 -14.45 -24.19
N PRO A 465 3.35 -15.56 -23.60
CA PRO A 465 4.75 -15.63 -23.16
C PRO A 465 5.71 -15.72 -24.35
N HIS A 466 6.84 -15.03 -24.23
CA HIS A 466 7.95 -15.05 -25.18
C HIS A 466 9.26 -15.26 -24.44
N ALA A 467 10.02 -16.29 -24.83
CA ALA A 467 11.30 -16.65 -24.24
C ALA A 467 12.43 -16.48 -25.25
N GLY A 468 13.44 -15.67 -24.92
CA GLY A 468 14.69 -15.56 -25.66
C GLY A 468 15.77 -16.45 -25.04
N GLY A 469 16.58 -17.11 -25.88
CA GLY A 469 17.60 -18.08 -25.45
C GLY A 469 17.12 -19.53 -25.41
N VAL A 470 15.94 -19.82 -25.98
CA VAL A 470 15.42 -21.19 -26.15
C VAL A 470 15.23 -21.49 -27.64
N GLU A 471 15.41 -22.75 -28.00
CA GLU A 471 15.24 -23.28 -29.35
C GLU A 471 13.87 -23.93 -29.52
N ARG A 472 13.32 -23.87 -30.75
CA ARG A 472 12.09 -24.58 -31.14
C ARG A 472 10.92 -24.33 -30.17
N SER A 473 10.74 -23.08 -29.75
CA SER A 473 9.67 -22.73 -28.84
C SER A 473 8.30 -22.75 -29.53
N THR A 474 7.31 -23.37 -28.90
CA THR A 474 5.91 -23.33 -29.32
C THR A 474 5.04 -22.88 -28.15
N THR A 475 3.98 -22.13 -28.44
CA THR A 475 3.03 -21.66 -27.42
C THR A 475 1.65 -22.21 -27.71
N ARG A 476 1.07 -22.94 -26.75
CA ARG A 476 -0.29 -23.50 -26.86
C ARG A 476 -1.02 -23.32 -25.53
N LYS A 477 -2.26 -22.81 -25.59
CA LYS A 477 -3.09 -22.57 -24.39
C LYS A 477 -2.37 -21.75 -23.30
N GLY A 478 -1.62 -20.73 -23.71
CA GLY A 478 -0.89 -19.84 -22.79
C GLY A 478 0.38 -20.45 -22.18
N LEU A 479 0.76 -21.68 -22.53
CA LEU A 479 2.00 -22.33 -22.15
C LEU A 479 2.99 -22.32 -23.32
N LEU A 480 4.15 -21.72 -23.13
CA LEU A 480 5.32 -21.85 -23.99
C LEU A 480 6.14 -23.05 -23.56
N VAL A 481 6.56 -23.85 -24.54
CA VAL A 481 7.49 -24.97 -24.37
C VAL A 481 8.61 -24.80 -25.38
N GLY A 482 9.85 -24.78 -24.91
CA GLY A 482 11.05 -24.71 -25.74
C GLY A 482 12.11 -25.71 -25.29
N THR A 483 13.08 -25.95 -26.15
CA THR A 483 14.27 -26.77 -25.87
C THR A 483 15.49 -25.87 -25.67
N GLY A 484 16.56 -26.41 -25.06
CA GLY A 484 17.82 -25.70 -24.92
C GLY A 484 18.65 -26.27 -23.77
N THR A 485 19.72 -25.58 -23.41
CA THR A 485 20.63 -26.05 -22.37
C THR A 485 20.04 -25.78 -20.99
N PRO A 486 19.83 -26.81 -20.14
CA PRO A 486 19.26 -26.64 -18.82
C PRO A 486 20.04 -25.63 -17.98
N ARG A 487 19.34 -24.90 -17.11
CA ARG A 487 19.92 -23.92 -16.17
C ARG A 487 20.61 -22.71 -16.83
N THR A 488 20.50 -22.55 -18.14
CA THR A 488 20.91 -21.31 -18.80
C THR A 488 19.91 -20.18 -18.54
N PRO A 489 20.37 -18.92 -18.42
CA PRO A 489 19.47 -17.78 -18.29
C PRO A 489 18.56 -17.63 -19.51
N VAL A 490 17.26 -17.45 -19.27
CA VAL A 490 16.26 -17.23 -20.32
C VAL A 490 15.59 -15.88 -20.13
N ALA A 491 15.58 -15.07 -21.18
CA ALA A 491 14.91 -13.77 -21.17
C ALA A 491 13.41 -13.96 -21.42
N LEU A 492 12.59 -13.81 -20.38
CA LEU A 492 11.15 -14.04 -20.46
C LEU A 492 10.36 -12.72 -20.45
N THR A 493 9.43 -12.58 -21.39
CA THR A 493 8.50 -11.44 -21.47
C THR A 493 7.08 -11.93 -21.80
N ALA A 494 6.08 -11.08 -21.60
CA ALA A 494 4.72 -11.33 -22.02
C ALA A 494 4.13 -10.10 -22.73
N ARG A 495 3.39 -10.34 -23.81
CA ARG A 495 2.72 -9.29 -24.58
C ARG A 495 1.21 -9.43 -24.47
#